data_AF-A0A968VSF2-F1
#
_entry.id   AF-A0A968VSF2-F1
#
_cell.length_a   1.000
_cell.length_b   1.000
_cell.length_c   1.000
_cell.angle_alpha   90.00
_cell.angle_beta   90.00
_cell.angle_gamma   90.00
#
_symmetry.space_group_name_H-M   'P 1'
#
loop_
_entity.id
_entity.type
_entity.pdbx_description
1 polymer ?
#
loop_
_entity_poly.entity_id
_entity_poly.type
_entity_poly.pdbx_seq_one_letter_code
_entity_poly.pdbx_strand_id
1 'polypeptide(L)'
;MINPPSEIVVIRFDATDAAAHTEVARVPVGLSAEGFAVSPQEDLIVAVNMGRTYLPDRLTFWPGAQFSSLTLLSFDRETGALAVLSEPYGFVGVLPEDAMFDADGDALAVVIYNDRERPLDPGVVEFWNVVRDGEVPRLERTAVRLPLVRGPHAMNLIP
;
A
#
# COMPACT_ATOMS: atom_id res chain seq x y z
N MET A 1 -5.27 16.83 -13.02
CA MET A 1 -6.11 16.42 -11.86
C MET A 1 -5.19 16.39 -10.65
N ILE A 2 -5.49 17.06 -9.54
CA ILE A 2 -4.75 16.86 -8.28
C ILE A 2 -5.06 15.41 -7.81
N ASN A 3 -4.05 14.56 -7.76
CA ASN A 3 -4.15 13.16 -7.31
C ASN A 3 -5.09 12.32 -8.21
N PRO A 4 -4.62 11.95 -9.41
CA PRO A 4 -5.33 11.02 -10.29
C PRO A 4 -5.37 9.60 -9.69
N PRO A 5 -6.22 8.71 -10.25
CA PRO A 5 -6.08 7.27 -10.02
C PRO A 5 -4.64 6.83 -10.24
N SER A 6 -4.13 5.99 -9.34
CA SER A 6 -2.82 5.39 -9.45
C SER A 6 -2.95 3.98 -10.02
N GLU A 7 -1.84 3.45 -10.52
CA GLU A 7 -1.78 2.12 -11.12
C GLU A 7 -0.49 1.42 -10.65
N ILE A 8 -0.55 0.10 -10.52
CA ILE A 8 0.65 -0.73 -10.44
C ILE A 8 0.91 -1.27 -11.84
N VAL A 9 2.16 -1.12 -12.30
CA VAL A 9 2.61 -1.57 -13.62
C VAL A 9 3.74 -2.56 -13.45
N VAL A 10 3.65 -3.69 -14.15
CA VAL A 10 4.71 -4.71 -14.19
C VAL A 10 5.45 -4.57 -15.51
N ILE A 11 6.76 -4.36 -15.41
CA ILE A 11 7.67 -4.26 -16.55
C ILE A 11 8.59 -5.48 -16.53
N ARG A 12 8.58 -6.25 -17.61
CA ARG A 12 9.51 -7.36 -17.83
C ARG A 12 10.70 -6.86 -18.66
N PHE A 13 11.90 -7.10 -18.16
CA PHE A 13 13.15 -6.86 -18.89
C PHE A 13 13.56 -8.12 -19.63
N ASP A 14 14.12 -7.97 -20.84
CA ASP A 14 14.72 -9.08 -21.57
C ASP A 14 16.06 -9.46 -20.93
N ALA A 15 16.28 -10.77 -20.74
CA ALA A 15 17.50 -11.26 -20.09
C ALA A 15 18.75 -11.17 -20.98
N THR A 16 18.56 -11.04 -22.30
CA THR A 16 19.62 -11.02 -23.32
C THR A 16 19.90 -9.62 -23.88
N ASP A 17 18.93 -8.72 -23.81
CA ASP A 17 19.06 -7.30 -24.16
C ASP A 17 18.55 -6.40 -23.04
N ALA A 18 19.48 -5.82 -22.26
CA ALA A 18 19.15 -4.96 -21.13
C ALA A 18 18.39 -3.67 -21.50
N ALA A 19 18.38 -3.26 -22.77
CA ALA A 19 17.60 -2.12 -23.23
C ALA A 19 16.14 -2.50 -23.57
N ALA A 20 15.88 -3.78 -23.84
CA ALA A 20 14.56 -4.28 -24.19
C ALA A 20 13.71 -4.54 -22.93
N HIS A 21 12.53 -3.93 -22.89
CA HIS A 21 11.54 -4.14 -21.84
C HIS A 21 10.12 -4.08 -22.40
N THR A 22 9.20 -4.74 -21.71
CA THR A 22 7.78 -4.78 -22.08
C THR A 22 6.91 -4.60 -20.86
N GLU A 23 5.83 -3.83 -21.00
CA GLU A 23 4.75 -3.81 -20.01
C GLU A 23 3.93 -5.09 -20.14
N VAL A 24 3.87 -5.89 -19.07
CA VAL A 24 3.14 -7.17 -19.05
C VAL A 24 1.80 -7.07 -18.33
N ALA A 25 1.67 -6.13 -17.39
CA ALA A 25 0.42 -5.87 -16.69
C ALA A 25 0.33 -4.42 -16.23
N ARG A 26 -0.90 -3.90 -16.17
CA ARG A 26 -1.26 -2.61 -15.58
C ARG A 26 -2.61 -2.77 -14.92
N VAL A 27 -2.67 -2.45 -13.64
CA VAL A 27 -3.89 -2.58 -12.84
C VAL A 27 -4.12 -1.30 -12.05
N PRO A 28 -5.33 -0.71 -12.12
CA PRO A 28 -5.66 0.45 -11.30
C PRO A 28 -5.69 0.08 -9.82
N VAL A 29 -5.17 0.99 -9.01
CA VAL A 29 -5.24 0.94 -7.54
C VAL A 29 -5.94 2.21 -7.02
N GLY A 30 -5.80 2.52 -5.73
CA GLY A 30 -6.43 3.68 -5.13
C GLY A 30 -5.86 5.02 -5.64
N LEU A 31 -6.33 6.10 -5.02
CA LEU A 31 -5.88 7.44 -5.35
C LEU A 31 -4.55 7.75 -4.65
N SER A 32 -3.58 8.25 -5.42
CA SER A 32 -2.26 8.62 -4.89
C SER A 32 -1.59 7.47 -4.15
N ALA A 33 -1.39 6.36 -4.85
CA ALA A 33 -0.48 5.34 -4.39
C ALA A 33 0.94 5.93 -4.28
N GLU A 34 1.61 5.67 -3.16
CA GLU A 34 2.96 6.17 -2.89
C GLU A 34 3.94 5.03 -2.66
N GLY A 35 3.57 4.09 -1.79
CA GLY A 35 4.34 2.89 -1.51
C GLY A 35 3.69 1.63 -2.06
N PHE A 36 4.48 0.58 -2.20
CA PHE A 36 3.98 -0.78 -2.41
C PHE A 36 4.94 -1.79 -1.79
N ALA A 37 4.42 -2.96 -1.43
CA ALA A 37 5.19 -4.07 -0.91
C ALA A 37 4.90 -5.34 -1.71
N VAL A 38 5.91 -6.18 -1.89
CA VAL A 38 5.77 -7.54 -2.44
C VAL A 38 5.98 -8.52 -1.28
N SER A 39 5.09 -9.50 -1.15
CA SER A 39 5.21 -10.55 -0.14
C SER A 39 6.46 -11.42 -0.35
N PRO A 40 7.00 -12.07 0.70
CA PRO A 40 8.18 -12.93 0.59
C PRO A 40 8.00 -14.10 -0.38
N GLN A 41 6.77 -14.62 -0.53
CA GLN A 41 6.44 -15.67 -1.48
C GLN A 41 6.23 -15.18 -2.92
N GLU A 42 6.32 -13.85 -3.15
CA GLU A 42 6.14 -13.21 -4.45
C GLU A 42 4.77 -13.49 -5.09
N ASP A 43 3.73 -13.69 -4.27
CA ASP A 43 2.38 -14.03 -4.72
C ASP A 43 1.34 -12.94 -4.44
N LEU A 44 1.66 -12.04 -3.49
CA LEU A 44 0.86 -10.87 -3.16
C LEU A 44 1.65 -9.57 -3.31
N ILE A 45 0.94 -8.52 -3.74
CA ILE A 45 1.40 -7.13 -3.71
C ILE A 45 0.38 -6.30 -2.94
N VAL A 46 0.85 -5.36 -2.12
CA VAL A 46 0.01 -4.33 -1.51
C VAL A 46 0.42 -2.96 -2.03
N ALA A 47 -0.52 -2.17 -2.51
CA ALA A 47 -0.32 -0.75 -2.79
C ALA A 47 -0.87 0.10 -1.63
N VAL A 48 -0.10 1.10 -1.21
CA VAL A 48 -0.45 2.04 -0.15
C VAL A 48 -1.00 3.32 -0.78
N ASN A 49 -2.29 3.58 -0.59
CA ASN A 49 -2.99 4.69 -1.22
C ASN A 49 -3.27 5.79 -0.19
N MET A 50 -2.70 6.97 -0.41
CA MET A 50 -2.90 8.10 0.50
C MET A 50 -4.34 8.61 0.52
N GLY A 51 -5.05 8.54 -0.60
CA GLY A 51 -6.47 8.93 -0.67
C GLY A 51 -6.75 10.43 -0.53
N ARG A 52 -5.76 11.32 -0.52
CA ARG A 52 -5.88 12.78 -0.23
C ARG A 52 -6.12 13.14 1.24
N THR A 53 -5.80 12.26 2.17
CA THR A 53 -5.97 12.53 3.62
C THR A 53 -5.17 13.74 4.15
N TYR A 54 -4.23 14.27 3.36
CA TYR A 54 -3.41 15.44 3.70
C TYR A 54 -4.04 16.77 3.29
N LEU A 55 -5.09 16.74 2.46
CA LEU A 55 -5.79 17.94 2.06
C LEU A 55 -6.77 18.35 3.17
N PRO A 56 -6.96 19.65 3.41
CA PRO A 56 -7.94 20.12 4.37
C PRO A 56 -9.36 19.99 3.80
N ASP A 57 -10.32 19.62 4.64
CA ASP A 57 -11.73 19.40 4.27
C ASP A 57 -12.41 20.64 3.67
N ARG A 58 -11.90 21.84 3.97
CA ARG A 58 -12.44 23.13 3.51
C ARG A 58 -12.23 23.43 2.02
N LEU A 59 -11.60 22.54 1.25
CA LEU A 59 -11.38 22.73 -0.18
C LEU A 59 -12.62 22.30 -0.98
N THR A 60 -13.31 23.25 -1.60
CA THR A 60 -14.59 23.03 -2.29
C THR A 60 -14.53 22.04 -3.46
N PHE A 61 -13.44 22.04 -4.23
CA PHE A 61 -13.34 21.21 -5.45
C PHE A 61 -12.53 19.91 -5.24
N TRP A 62 -11.77 19.81 -4.14
CA TRP A 62 -10.86 18.70 -3.84
C TRP A 62 -10.81 18.51 -2.32
N PRO A 63 -11.92 18.13 -1.68
CA PRO A 63 -11.93 17.96 -0.23
C PRO A 63 -10.94 16.87 0.18
N GLY A 64 -10.41 17.02 1.39
CA GLY A 64 -9.68 15.95 2.06
C GLY A 64 -10.53 14.69 2.17
N ALA A 65 -9.89 13.53 2.06
CA ALA A 65 -10.56 12.28 2.37
C ALA A 65 -10.37 11.93 3.83
N GLN A 66 -11.39 11.26 4.39
CA GLN A 66 -11.34 10.78 5.76
C GLN A 66 -10.56 9.47 5.92
N PHE A 67 -10.21 8.78 4.85
CA PHE A 67 -9.53 7.49 4.93
C PHE A 67 -8.48 7.37 3.83
N SER A 68 -7.34 6.79 4.21
CA SER A 68 -6.40 6.19 3.27
C SER A 68 -6.82 4.75 3.03
N SER A 69 -6.18 4.06 2.09
CA SER A 69 -6.50 2.65 1.85
C SER A 69 -5.31 1.81 1.42
N LEU A 70 -5.43 0.51 1.60
CA LEU A 70 -4.54 -0.50 1.00
C LEU A 70 -5.27 -1.20 -0.14
N THR A 71 -4.61 -1.45 -1.26
CA THR A 71 -5.12 -2.33 -2.31
C THR A 71 -4.30 -3.61 -2.30
N LEU A 72 -4.94 -4.76 -2.09
CA LEU A 72 -4.29 -6.06 -2.16
C LEU A 72 -4.45 -6.65 -3.56
N LEU A 73 -3.35 -7.12 -4.14
CA LEU A 73 -3.30 -7.74 -5.45
C LEU A 73 -2.66 -9.13 -5.36
N SER A 74 -3.14 -10.06 -6.18
CA SER A 74 -2.37 -11.26 -6.51
C SER A 74 -1.35 -10.94 -7.60
N PHE A 75 -0.21 -11.61 -7.53
CA PHE A 75 0.85 -11.53 -8.51
C PHE A 75 1.28 -12.93 -8.92
N ASP A 76 1.32 -13.17 -10.24
CA ASP A 76 1.92 -14.36 -10.81
C ASP A 76 3.33 -14.00 -11.28
N ARG A 77 4.34 -14.50 -10.57
CA ARG A 77 5.75 -14.23 -10.87
C ARG A 77 6.24 -14.80 -12.20
N GLU A 78 5.60 -15.85 -12.72
CA GLU A 78 5.99 -16.47 -13.98
C GLU A 78 5.46 -15.64 -15.16
N THR A 79 4.18 -15.29 -15.12
CA THR A 79 3.52 -14.58 -16.21
C THR A 79 3.59 -13.07 -16.09
N GLY A 80 3.82 -12.54 -14.89
CA GLY A 80 3.75 -11.12 -14.55
C GLY A 80 2.32 -10.61 -14.37
N ALA A 81 1.32 -11.51 -14.36
CA ALA A 81 -0.08 -11.13 -14.26
C ALA A 81 -0.42 -10.54 -12.88
N LEU A 82 -1.29 -9.53 -12.87
CA LEU A 82 -1.83 -8.90 -11.66
C LEU A 82 -3.34 -8.95 -11.66
N ALA A 83 -3.93 -9.12 -10.47
CA ALA A 83 -5.36 -8.93 -10.26
C ALA A 83 -5.63 -8.32 -8.88
N VAL A 84 -6.57 -7.37 -8.81
CA VAL A 84 -7.05 -6.84 -7.53
C VAL A 84 -7.91 -7.91 -6.85
N LEU A 85 -7.62 -8.22 -5.59
CA LEU A 85 -8.30 -9.31 -4.87
C LEU A 85 -9.58 -8.85 -4.16
N SER A 86 -9.70 -7.57 -3.83
CA SER A 86 -10.84 -7.02 -3.11
C SER A 86 -10.98 -5.52 -3.33
N GLU A 87 -12.10 -4.96 -2.85
CA GLU A 87 -12.20 -3.52 -2.62
C GLU A 87 -11.05 -3.03 -1.70
N PRO A 88 -10.61 -1.77 -1.82
CA PRO A 88 -9.53 -1.23 -0.99
C PRO A 88 -9.87 -1.26 0.51
N TYR A 89 -8.90 -1.66 1.33
CA TYR A 89 -9.01 -1.68 2.79
C TYR A 89 -8.81 -0.28 3.35
N GLY A 90 -9.90 0.39 3.72
CA GLY A 90 -9.85 1.75 4.28
C GLY A 90 -9.31 1.78 5.73
N PHE A 91 -8.50 2.80 6.05
CA PHE A 91 -8.00 3.02 7.41
C PHE A 91 -7.76 4.50 7.74
N VAL A 92 -7.65 4.79 9.03
CA VAL A 92 -7.40 6.14 9.53
C VAL A 92 -5.91 6.39 9.63
N GLY A 93 -5.44 7.28 8.78
CA GLY A 93 -4.08 7.78 8.73
C GLY A 93 -4.03 9.03 7.86
N VAL A 94 -2.93 9.76 7.93
CA VAL A 94 -2.63 10.85 7.00
C VAL A 94 -1.26 10.59 6.39
N LEU A 95 -1.22 10.58 5.06
CA LEU A 95 -0.02 10.29 4.26
C LEU A 95 0.53 8.86 4.53
N PRO A 96 -0.22 7.89 3.98
CA PRO A 96 0.21 6.56 3.58
C PRO A 96 1.53 6.36 2.88
N GLU A 97 2.67 6.26 3.55
CA GLU A 97 3.92 6.37 2.81
C GLU A 97 4.46 5.02 2.30
N ASP A 98 4.42 3.97 3.14
CA ASP A 98 5.04 2.68 2.82
C ASP A 98 4.40 1.50 3.55
N ALA A 99 4.63 0.28 3.06
CA ALA A 99 4.24 -0.95 3.71
C ALA A 99 5.32 -2.02 3.57
N MET A 100 5.31 -3.01 4.47
CA MET A 100 6.28 -4.10 4.46
C MET A 100 5.62 -5.36 5.00
N PHE A 101 5.74 -6.46 4.26
CA PHE A 101 5.38 -7.78 4.79
C PHE A 101 6.42 -8.23 5.81
N ASP A 102 6.01 -9.01 6.80
CA ASP A 102 6.97 -9.70 7.66
C ASP A 102 7.70 -10.83 6.90
N ALA A 103 8.66 -11.48 7.55
CA ALA A 103 9.52 -12.48 6.92
C ALA A 103 8.75 -13.70 6.39
N ASP A 104 7.64 -14.03 7.05
CA ASP A 104 6.80 -15.18 6.71
C ASP A 104 5.64 -14.79 5.76
N GLY A 105 5.34 -13.51 5.58
CA GLY A 105 4.26 -13.01 4.73
C GLY A 105 2.86 -13.13 5.37
N ASP A 106 2.81 -13.32 6.70
CA ASP A 106 1.60 -13.49 7.51
C ASP A 106 1.15 -12.18 8.17
N ALA A 107 2.03 -11.17 8.20
CA ALA A 107 1.71 -9.84 8.68
C ALA A 107 2.17 -8.75 7.71
N LEU A 108 1.53 -7.60 7.81
CA LEU A 108 1.87 -6.40 7.06
C LEU A 108 1.96 -5.21 8.02
N ALA A 109 3.09 -4.52 8.01
CA ALA A 109 3.26 -3.23 8.64
C ALA A 109 2.99 -2.11 7.63
N VAL A 110 2.34 -1.04 8.05
CA VAL A 110 2.08 0.16 7.23
C VAL A 110 2.56 1.38 7.97
N VAL A 111 3.41 2.18 7.32
CA VAL A 111 3.84 3.47 7.83
C VAL A 111 2.82 4.54 7.52
N ILE A 112 2.49 5.32 8.54
CA ILE A 112 1.61 6.46 8.46
C ILE A 112 2.40 7.68 8.94
N TYR A 113 2.57 8.65 8.04
CA TYR A 113 3.37 9.85 8.29
C TYR A 113 2.81 10.66 9.48
N ASN A 114 1.46 10.81 9.58
CA ASN A 114 0.78 11.40 10.74
C ASN A 114 -0.46 10.60 11.18
N ASP A 115 -0.63 10.47 12.49
CA ASP A 115 -1.89 10.07 13.11
C ASP A 115 -2.92 11.20 13.01
N ARG A 116 -4.16 10.87 12.64
CA ARG A 116 -5.25 11.84 12.54
C ARG A 116 -5.85 12.19 13.91
N GLU A 117 -5.76 11.27 14.87
CA GLU A 117 -6.60 11.30 16.08
C GLU A 117 -5.90 11.84 17.32
N ARG A 118 -4.60 12.16 17.26
CA ARG A 118 -3.80 12.47 18.46
C ARG A 118 -3.20 13.88 18.45
N PRO A 119 -3.21 14.58 19.61
CA PRO A 119 -2.51 15.86 19.74
C PRO A 119 -1.02 15.72 19.40
N LEU A 120 -0.49 16.67 18.63
CA LEU A 120 0.89 16.71 18.10
C LEU A 120 1.18 15.76 16.93
N ASP A 121 0.18 15.05 16.41
CA ASP A 121 0.23 14.24 15.17
C ASP A 121 1.48 13.34 15.05
N PRO A 122 1.67 12.35 15.95
CA PRO A 122 2.80 11.42 15.83
C PRO A 122 2.70 10.60 14.55
N GLY A 123 3.83 10.15 14.01
CA GLY A 123 3.83 9.09 13.00
C GLY A 123 3.39 7.77 13.65
N VAL A 124 2.96 6.80 12.84
CA VAL A 124 2.49 5.50 13.35
C VAL A 124 2.94 4.39 12.42
N VAL A 125 3.32 3.24 12.98
CA VAL A 125 3.28 1.97 12.26
C VAL A 125 2.04 1.21 12.71
N GLU A 126 1.18 0.87 11.76
CA GLU A 126 -0.01 0.05 12.00
C GLU A 126 0.18 -1.34 11.41
N PHE A 127 -0.32 -2.36 12.11
CA PHE A 127 -0.14 -3.76 11.71
C PHE A 127 -1.45 -4.39 11.25
N TRP A 128 -1.34 -5.26 10.27
CA TRP A 128 -2.41 -6.03 9.66
C TRP A 128 -1.99 -7.49 9.60
N ASN A 129 -2.94 -8.40 9.77
CA ASN A 129 -2.75 -9.81 9.45
C ASN A 129 -3.02 -10.04 7.96
N VAL A 130 -2.23 -10.90 7.35
CA VAL A 130 -2.45 -11.43 6.00
C VAL A 130 -3.09 -12.80 6.15
N VAL A 131 -4.39 -12.88 5.88
CA VAL A 131 -5.16 -14.11 6.14
C VAL A 131 -5.36 -14.89 4.85
N ARG A 132 -4.89 -16.15 4.86
CA ARG A 132 -4.84 -17.06 3.70
C ARG A 132 -5.67 -18.34 3.87
N ASP A 133 -6.53 -18.39 4.88
CA ASP A 133 -7.35 -19.56 5.23
C ASP A 133 -8.60 -19.79 4.33
N GLY A 134 -8.79 -18.94 3.30
CA GLY A 134 -9.92 -19.00 2.36
C GLY A 134 -9.49 -19.04 0.89
N GLU A 135 -10.45 -18.95 -0.02
CA GLU A 135 -10.19 -18.98 -1.47
C GLU A 135 -9.39 -17.76 -1.97
N VAL A 136 -9.56 -16.61 -1.33
CA VAL A 136 -8.89 -15.36 -1.69
C VAL A 136 -8.20 -14.79 -0.45
N PRO A 137 -6.87 -14.51 -0.51
CA PRO A 137 -6.17 -13.82 0.56
C PRO A 137 -6.78 -12.46 0.90
N ARG A 138 -6.76 -12.08 2.18
CA ARG A 138 -7.32 -10.80 2.66
C ARG A 138 -6.45 -10.15 3.72
N LEU A 139 -6.65 -8.85 3.93
CA LEU A 139 -6.03 -8.12 5.05
C LEU A 139 -7.03 -7.96 6.19
N GLU A 140 -6.59 -8.26 7.42
CA GLU A 140 -7.35 -8.00 8.64
C GLU A 140 -6.61 -7.01 9.53
N ARG A 141 -7.25 -5.87 9.81
CA ARG A 141 -6.65 -4.82 10.63
C ARG A 141 -6.46 -5.31 12.06
N THR A 142 -5.29 -5.10 12.63
CA THR A 142 -5.06 -5.36 14.06
C THR A 142 -5.36 -4.12 14.91
N ALA A 143 -5.39 -4.28 16.24
CA ALA A 143 -5.41 -3.15 17.17
C ALA A 143 -4.02 -2.56 17.46
N VAL A 144 -2.96 -3.13 16.88
CA VAL A 144 -1.57 -2.76 17.20
C VAL A 144 -1.16 -1.54 16.38
N ARG A 145 -0.79 -0.49 17.09
CA ARG A 145 -0.25 0.75 16.53
C ARG A 145 0.96 1.16 17.35
N LEU A 146 2.12 1.28 16.70
CA LEU A 146 3.36 1.73 17.32
C LEU A 146 3.56 3.21 17.02
N PRO A 147 3.51 4.10 18.03
CA PRO A 147 3.75 5.52 17.82
C PRO A 147 5.22 5.78 17.48
N LEU A 148 5.44 6.67 16.53
CA LEU A 148 6.73 7.20 16.11
C LEU A 148 6.73 8.72 16.23
N VAL A 149 7.91 9.32 16.02
CA VAL A 149 7.96 10.74 15.65
C VAL A 149 7.22 10.94 14.32
N ARG A 150 6.73 12.15 14.10
CA ARG A 150 6.08 12.52 12.84
C ARG A 150 7.00 12.31 11.63
N GLY A 151 6.43 11.84 10.53
CA GLY A 151 7.12 11.71 9.25
C GLY A 151 7.98 10.46 9.01
N PRO A 152 7.63 9.26 9.52
CA PRO A 152 8.19 8.04 8.95
C PRO A 152 7.71 7.91 7.49
N HIS A 153 8.60 7.51 6.56
CA HIS A 153 8.26 7.38 5.13
C HIS A 153 8.63 6.04 4.51
N ALA A 154 9.48 5.24 5.15
CA ALA A 154 9.97 4.00 4.59
C ALA A 154 10.22 2.99 5.70
N MET A 155 10.00 1.72 5.38
CA MET A 155 10.38 0.58 6.20
C MET A 155 11.33 -0.31 5.44
N ASN A 156 12.23 -0.96 6.19
CA ASN A 156 13.00 -2.06 5.67
C ASN A 156 13.01 -3.17 6.71
N LEU A 157 12.71 -4.40 6.28
CA LEU A 157 12.88 -5.57 7.11
C LEU A 157 14.38 -5.89 7.16
N ILE A 158 14.94 -6.00 8.37
CA ILE A 158 16.35 -6.35 8.57
C ILE A 158 16.41 -7.85 8.95
N PRO A 159 17.03 -8.71 8.12
CA PRO A 159 17.20 -10.13 8.39
C PRO A 159 18.14 -10.43 9.57
#